data_AF-A0A3C1PV20-F1
#
_entry.id   AF-A0A3C1PV20-F1
#
_cell.length_a   1.000
_cell.length_b   1.000
_cell.length_c   1.000
_cell.angle_alpha   90.00
_cell.angle_beta   90.00
_cell.angle_gamma   90.00
#
_symmetry.space_group_name_H-M   'P 1'
#
loop_
_entity.id
_entity.type
_entity.pdbx_description
1 polymer ?
#
loop_
_entity_poly.entity_id
_entity_poly.type
_entity_poly.pdbx_seq_one_letter_code
_entity_poly.pdbx_strand_id
1 'polypeptide(L)'
;DKSISHRSIMLGALADGVTTVEGFLEGEDAIATVKAFRDMGVQIDGPNEGRVTIQGVGRDGLKAPVAPLYMGNSGTSMRLMCGIL
;
A
#
# COMPACT_ATOMS: atom_id res chain seq x y z
N ASP A 1 -6.69 -9.93 -8.28
CA ASP A 1 -6.97 -8.85 -9.25
C ASP A 1 -6.03 -7.67 -9.01
N LYS A 2 -5.54 -7.01 -10.06
CA LYS A 2 -4.56 -5.92 -9.93
C LYS A 2 -5.16 -4.70 -9.22
N SER A 3 -6.34 -4.26 -9.65
CA SER A 3 -7.04 -3.09 -9.12
C SER A 3 -7.42 -3.25 -7.65
N ILE A 4 -7.87 -4.44 -7.25
CA ILE A 4 -8.19 -4.77 -5.86
C ILE A 4 -6.94 -4.79 -5.00
N SER A 5 -5.82 -5.34 -5.50
CA SER A 5 -4.55 -5.40 -4.76
C SER A 5 -4.02 -4.02 -4.41
N HIS A 6 -4.07 -3.05 -5.33
CA HIS A 6 -3.69 -1.66 -5.00
C HIS A 6 -4.57 -1.06 -3.89
N ARG A 7 -5.90 -1.21 -4.04
CA ARG A 7 -6.86 -0.59 -3.13
C ARG A 7 -6.84 -1.23 -1.74
N SER A 8 -6.57 -2.53 -1.63
CA SER A 8 -6.47 -3.19 -0.34
C SER A 8 -5.31 -2.66 0.49
N ILE A 9 -4.16 -2.36 -0.14
CA ILE A 9 -3.03 -1.70 0.53
C ILE A 9 -3.41 -0.28 0.98
N MET A 10 -3.95 0.52 0.06
CA MET A 10 -4.28 1.92 0.33
C MET A 10 -5.32 2.06 1.45
N LEU A 11 -6.41 1.30 1.38
CA LEU A 11 -7.48 1.35 2.37
C LEU A 11 -7.04 0.73 3.69
N GLY A 12 -6.31 -0.39 3.66
CA GLY A 12 -5.81 -1.04 4.88
C GLY A 12 -4.81 -0.16 5.63
N ALA A 13 -4.01 0.63 4.92
CA ALA A 13 -3.06 1.58 5.52
C ALA A 13 -3.76 2.75 6.22
N LEU A 14 -4.84 3.27 5.63
CA LEU A 14 -5.58 4.42 6.15
C LEU A 14 -6.65 4.04 7.19
N ALA A 15 -6.96 2.75 7.33
CA ALA A 15 -7.89 2.25 8.32
C ALA A 15 -7.29 2.30 9.74
N ASP A 16 -8.15 2.25 10.75
CA ASP A 16 -7.76 1.96 12.12
C ASP A 16 -7.71 0.44 12.34
N GLY A 17 -6.62 -0.07 12.92
CA GLY A 17 -6.46 -1.48 13.26
C GLY A 17 -5.73 -2.31 12.19
N VAL A 18 -5.94 -3.63 12.19
CA VAL A 18 -5.20 -4.58 11.34
C VAL A 18 -6.04 -5.02 10.15
N THR A 19 -5.48 -4.92 8.94
CA THR A 19 -6.09 -5.44 7.71
C THR A 19 -5.30 -6.66 7.22
N THR A 20 -5.99 -7.77 6.96
CA THR A 20 -5.41 -8.97 6.34
C THR A 20 -5.99 -9.17 4.95
N VAL A 21 -5.10 -9.36 3.95
CA VAL A 21 -5.45 -9.58 2.56
C VAL A 21 -4.96 -10.96 2.14
N GLU A 22 -5.82 -11.72 1.46
CA GLU A 22 -5.48 -13.00 0.83
C GLU A 22 -5.72 -12.92 -0.69
N GLY A 23 -4.98 -13.70 -1.47
CA GLY A 23 -5.05 -13.65 -2.94
C GLY A 23 -4.50 -12.35 -3.53
N PHE A 24 -3.59 -11.68 -2.82
CA PHE A 24 -2.90 -10.49 -3.29
C PHE A 24 -2.10 -10.78 -4.56
N LEU A 25 -2.24 -9.93 -5.58
CA LEU A 25 -1.45 -10.06 -6.80
C LEU A 25 -0.07 -9.45 -6.60
N GLU A 26 0.96 -10.28 -6.55
CA GLU A 26 2.37 -9.88 -6.38
C GLU A 26 3.02 -9.33 -7.66
N GLY A 27 2.28 -8.51 -8.42
CA GLY A 27 2.81 -7.81 -9.59
C GLY A 27 3.62 -6.57 -9.21
N GLU A 28 4.58 -6.18 -10.05
CA GLU A 28 5.48 -5.04 -9.81
C GLU A 28 4.73 -3.75 -9.42
N ASP A 29 3.63 -3.45 -10.10
CA ASP A 29 2.77 -2.31 -9.79
C ASP A 29 2.28 -2.33 -8.33
N ALA A 30 1.76 -3.47 -7.87
CA ALA A 30 1.18 -3.61 -6.53
C ALA A 30 2.29 -3.64 -5.46
N ILE A 31 3.44 -4.25 -5.77
CA ILE A 31 4.63 -4.21 -4.92
C ILE A 31 5.15 -2.78 -4.74
N ALA A 32 5.13 -1.95 -5.79
CA ALA A 32 5.48 -0.54 -5.69
C ALA A 32 4.55 0.22 -4.74
N THR A 33 3.24 -0.12 -4.73
CA THR A 33 2.30 0.43 -3.74
C THR A 33 2.65 0.00 -2.32
N VAL A 34 2.91 -1.28 -2.09
CA VAL A 34 3.33 -1.79 -0.76
C VAL A 34 4.57 -1.04 -0.27
N LYS A 35 5.58 -0.89 -1.12
CA LYS A 35 6.81 -0.17 -0.79
C LYS A 35 6.53 1.28 -0.42
N ALA A 36 5.71 1.97 -1.20
CA ALA A 36 5.39 3.37 -0.93
C ALA A 36 4.73 3.57 0.44
N PHE A 37 3.79 2.71 0.83
CA PHE A 37 3.15 2.80 2.14
C PHE A 37 4.11 2.43 3.28
N ARG A 38 5.04 1.49 3.07
CA ARG A 38 6.13 1.23 4.02
C ARG A 38 7.04 2.45 4.20
N ASP A 39 7.42 3.10 3.11
CA ASP A 39 8.25 4.30 3.12
C ASP A 39 7.55 5.48 3.84
N MET A 40 6.22 5.48 3.89
CA MET A 40 5.39 6.42 4.66
C MET A 40 5.08 5.96 6.09
N GLY A 41 5.76 4.92 6.57
CA GLY A 41 5.70 4.48 7.97
C GLY A 41 4.61 3.47 8.31
N VAL A 42 3.95 2.87 7.32
CA VAL A 42 2.95 1.80 7.54
C VAL A 42 3.68 0.47 7.67
N GLN A 43 3.45 -0.24 8.77
CA GLN A 43 3.98 -1.60 8.90
C GLN A 43 3.14 -2.55 8.06
N ILE A 44 3.76 -3.14 7.04
CA ILE A 44 3.15 -4.12 6.15
C ILE A 44 4.01 -5.37 6.14
N ASP A 45 3.43 -6.51 6.50
CA ASP A 45 4.06 -7.83 6.46
C ASP A 45 3.62 -8.58 5.19
N GLY A 46 4.58 -9.18 4.49
CA GLY A 46 4.38 -9.79 3.16
C GLY A 46 4.60 -8.83 1.98
N PRO A 47 4.03 -9.09 0.79
CA PRO A 47 3.28 -10.29 0.46
C PRO A 47 4.13 -11.56 0.57
N ASN A 48 3.51 -12.63 1.06
CA ASN A 48 4.06 -13.99 1.04
C ASN A 48 2.95 -14.93 0.54
N GLU A 49 3.12 -15.53 -0.63
CA GLU A 49 2.13 -16.43 -1.25
C GLU A 49 0.73 -15.78 -1.32
N GLY A 50 0.68 -14.51 -1.71
CA GLY A 50 -0.55 -13.73 -1.83
C GLY A 50 -1.16 -13.28 -0.49
N ARG A 51 -0.52 -13.52 0.65
CA ARG A 51 -0.97 -13.01 1.96
C ARG A 51 -0.24 -11.73 2.36
N VAL A 52 -0.99 -10.71 2.75
CA VAL A 52 -0.46 -9.43 3.27
C VAL A 52 -1.16 -9.08 4.58
N THR A 53 -0.41 -8.59 5.57
CA THR A 53 -0.97 -8.00 6.80
C THR A 53 -0.52 -6.55 6.91
N ILE A 54 -1.46 -5.64 7.18
CA ILE A 54 -1.23 -4.19 7.19
C ILE A 54 -1.65 -3.68 8.56
N GLN A 55 -0.72 -3.01 9.25
CA GLN A 55 -1.00 -2.27 10.47
C GLN A 55 -1.45 -0.86 10.07
N GLY A 56 -2.75 -0.64 10.04
CA GLY A 56 -3.37 0.63 9.68
C GLY A 56 -2.95 1.74 10.65
N VAL A 57 -2.65 2.91 10.09
CA VAL A 57 -2.18 4.08 10.85
C VAL A 57 -3.29 5.12 11.06
N GLY A 58 -4.50 4.84 10.59
CA GLY A 58 -5.60 5.79 10.58
C GLY A 58 -5.43 6.87 9.51
N ARG A 59 -6.48 7.70 9.35
CA ARG A 59 -6.59 8.71 8.28
C ARG A 59 -5.41 9.67 8.19
N ASP A 60 -4.90 10.12 9.34
CA ASP A 60 -3.86 11.15 9.43
C ASP A 60 -2.50 10.58 9.90
N GLY A 61 -2.33 9.26 9.90
CA GLY A 61 -1.14 8.60 10.46
C GLY A 61 0.03 8.40 9.48
N LEU A 62 -0.15 8.72 8.20
CA LEU A 62 0.93 8.63 7.22
C LEU A 62 2.03 9.64 7.53
N LYS A 63 3.29 9.21 7.36
CA LYS A 63 4.46 10.06 7.58
C LYS A 63 5.07 10.45 6.25
N ALA A 64 5.68 11.63 6.23
CA ALA A 64 6.46 12.07 5.09
C ALA A 64 7.60 11.07 4.82
N PRO A 65 7.73 10.54 3.59
CA PRO A 65 8.80 9.61 3.25
C PRO A 65 10.15 10.35 3.19
N VAL A 66 11.22 9.65 3.52
CA VAL A 66 12.59 10.23 3.52
C VAL A 66 13.17 10.44 2.12
N ALA A 67 12.59 9.79 1.12
CA ALA A 67 12.99 9.86 -0.28
C ALA A 67 11.73 9.93 -1.18
N PRO A 68 11.87 10.36 -2.44
CA PRO A 68 10.76 10.34 -3.39
C PRO A 68 10.16 8.93 -3.53
N LEU A 69 8.82 8.85 -3.54
CA LEU A 69 8.12 7.59 -3.70
C LEU A 69 8.27 7.05 -5.12
N TYR A 70 8.77 5.82 -5.25
CA TYR A 70 8.89 5.15 -6.54
C TYR A 70 7.61 4.38 -6.88
N MET A 71 6.89 4.83 -7.91
CA MET A 71 5.63 4.21 -8.37
C MET A 71 5.79 3.27 -9.56
N GLY A 72 7.01 3.10 -10.08
CA GLY A 72 7.27 2.31 -11.28
C GLY A 72 6.38 2.73 -12.46
N ASN A 73 5.84 1.75 -13.19
CA ASN A 73 4.90 1.98 -14.30
C ASN A 73 3.42 1.98 -13.84
N SER A 74 3.16 2.10 -12.54
CA SER A 74 1.82 2.02 -11.99
C SER A 74 1.10 3.37 -12.08
N GLY A 75 0.50 3.65 -13.24
CA GLY A 75 -0.35 4.83 -13.41
C GLY A 75 -1.57 4.84 -12.47
N THR A 76 -2.02 3.68 -11.98
CA THR A 76 -3.07 3.59 -10.96
C THR A 76 -2.57 4.11 -9.62
N SER A 77 -1.39 3.67 -9.19
CA SER A 77 -0.78 4.12 -7.93
C SER A 77 -0.59 5.63 -7.95
N MET A 78 0.02 6.17 -9.00
CA MET A 78 0.29 7.60 -9.09
C MET A 78 -0.98 8.45 -8.94
N ARG A 79 -2.07 8.10 -9.64
CA ARG A 79 -3.33 8.87 -9.56
C ARG A 79 -4.01 8.77 -8.21
N LEU A 80 -4.07 7.57 -7.62
CA LEU A 80 -4.74 7.37 -6.33
C LEU A 80 -3.95 7.97 -5.18
N MET A 81 -2.61 7.89 -5.23
CA MET A 81 -1.73 8.52 -4.26
C MET A 81 -1.91 10.05 -4.21
N CYS A 82 -2.09 10.71 -5.36
CA CYS A 82 -2.38 12.15 -5.40
C CYS A 82 -3.71 12.55 -4.74
N GLY A 83 -4.64 11.61 -4.52
CA GLY A 83 -5.87 11.87 -3.77
C GLY A 83 -5.77 11.54 -2.28
N ILE A 84 -4.75 10.78 -1.88
CA ILE A 84 -4.50 10.38 -0.48
C ILE A 84 -3.60 11.39 0.22
N LEU A 85 -2.58 11.88 -0.49
CA LEU A 85 -1.63 12.91 -0.03
C LEU A 85 -2.19 14.31 -0.26
#